data_AF-A0A6P8KYW1-F1
#
_entry.id   AF-A0A6P8KYW1-F1
#
_cell.length_a   1.000
_cell.length_b   1.000
_cell.length_c   1.000
_cell.angle_alpha   90.00
_cell.angle_beta   90.00
_cell.angle_gamma   90.00
#
_symmetry.space_group_name_H-M   'P 1'
#
loop_
_entity.id
_entity.type
_entity.pdbx_description
1 polymer ?
#
loop_
_entity_poly.entity_id
_entity_poly.type
_entity_poly.pdbx_seq_one_letter_code
_entity_poly.pdbx_strand_id
1 'polypeptide(L)'
;LEEVRKGGTQIEAGEEQERTTADQIIEERRKREAEERGKRIRESKYNIHYRNIAKEKLPKYLEGRMKWRDRRILAKFRCGNETKAEEYWKEEGEKRCRLCRRKEEDLRHVIEECEITGGPKDIGKTLNKIGEGLTELKAIIEKRRAKDQSCNGFKSLVANL
;
A
#
# COMPACT_ATOMS: atom_id res chain seq x y z
N LEU A 1 -37.41 -7.03 60.10
CA LEU A 1 -36.11 -7.63 59.76
C LEU A 1 -35.97 -7.51 58.25
N GLU A 2 -35.19 -6.53 57.81
CA GLU A 2 -34.99 -6.17 56.41
C GLU A 2 -33.77 -6.96 55.91
N GLU A 3 -33.99 -8.01 55.10
CA GLU A 3 -32.90 -8.72 54.45
C GLU A 3 -32.40 -7.88 53.28
N VAL A 4 -31.29 -7.18 53.52
CA VAL A 4 -30.59 -6.36 52.54
C VAL A 4 -30.10 -7.23 51.39
N ARG A 5 -30.66 -6.95 50.21
CA ARG A 5 -30.33 -7.43 48.87
C ARG A 5 -28.85 -7.16 48.52
N LYS A 6 -27.92 -7.96 49.07
CA LYS A 6 -26.46 -7.86 48.83
C LYS A 6 -25.95 -8.64 47.61
N GLY A 7 -26.83 -9.31 46.85
CA GLY A 7 -26.44 -10.17 45.73
C GLY A 7 -26.17 -9.47 44.40
N GLY A 8 -26.70 -8.26 44.18
CA GLY A 8 -26.55 -7.55 42.89
C GLY A 8 -25.15 -7.00 42.63
N THR A 9 -24.51 -6.46 43.68
CA THR A 9 -23.26 -5.70 43.56
C THR A 9 -22.02 -6.57 43.33
N GLN A 10 -22.03 -7.82 43.81
CA GLN A 10 -20.89 -8.74 43.64
C GLN A 10 -20.86 -9.40 42.25
N ILE A 11 -22.03 -9.67 41.66
CA ILE A 11 -22.14 -10.25 40.32
C ILE A 11 -21.69 -9.22 39.28
N GLU A 12 -22.16 -7.97 39.37
CA GLU A 12 -21.77 -6.89 38.47
C GLU A 12 -20.27 -6.57 38.55
N ALA A 13 -19.69 -6.57 39.75
CA ALA A 13 -18.25 -6.37 39.95
C ALA A 13 -17.40 -7.51 39.38
N GLY A 14 -17.87 -8.77 39.48
CA GLY A 14 -17.22 -9.93 38.88
C GLY A 14 -17.27 -9.89 37.34
N GLU A 15 -18.42 -9.55 36.76
CA GLU A 15 -18.57 -9.39 35.31
C GLU A 15 -17.75 -8.21 34.76
N GLU A 16 -17.64 -7.12 35.51
CA GLU A 16 -16.79 -5.97 35.14
C GLU A 16 -15.30 -6.32 35.22
N GLN A 17 -14.87 -7.09 36.23
CA GLN A 17 -13.50 -7.62 36.31
C GLN A 17 -13.19 -8.59 35.17
N GLU A 18 -14.11 -9.49 34.84
CA GLU A 18 -13.95 -10.43 33.72
C GLU A 18 -13.90 -9.71 32.36
N ARG A 19 -14.78 -8.72 32.13
CA ARG A 19 -14.73 -7.85 30.93
C ARG A 19 -13.39 -7.11 30.83
N THR A 20 -12.93 -6.52 31.93
CA THR A 20 -11.65 -5.80 31.98
C THR A 20 -10.48 -6.74 31.68
N THR A 21 -10.51 -7.97 32.19
CA THR A 21 -9.48 -8.98 31.96
C THR A 21 -9.51 -9.48 30.51
N ALA A 22 -10.70 -9.69 29.94
CA ALA A 22 -10.87 -10.08 28.55
C ALA A 22 -10.38 -8.98 27.58
N ASP A 23 -10.70 -7.72 27.85
CA ASP A 23 -10.24 -6.57 27.06
C ASP A 23 -8.71 -6.45 27.09
N GLN A 24 -8.08 -6.66 28.25
CA GLN A 24 -6.62 -6.70 28.36
C GLN A 24 -5.99 -7.81 27.52
N ILE A 25 -6.57 -9.03 27.55
CA ILE A 25 -6.07 -10.16 26.74
C ILE A 25 -6.20 -9.85 25.24
N ILE A 26 -7.30 -9.24 24.82
CA ILE A 26 -7.54 -8.86 23.42
C ILE A 26 -6.56 -7.78 22.97
N GLU A 27 -6.34 -6.74 23.78
CA GLU A 27 -5.40 -5.66 23.47
C GLU A 27 -3.95 -6.14 23.41
N GLU A 28 -3.52 -6.98 24.36
CA GLU A 28 -2.18 -7.60 24.32
C GLU A 28 -1.98 -8.47 23.07
N ARG A 29 -3.01 -9.21 22.66
CA ARG A 29 -2.98 -9.98 21.40
C ARG A 29 -2.85 -9.06 20.19
N ARG A 30 -3.66 -8.00 20.10
CA ARG A 30 -3.61 -7.01 19.00
C ARG A 30 -2.23 -6.37 18.89
N LYS A 31 -1.63 -6.01 20.03
CA LYS A 31 -0.29 -5.44 20.10
C LYS A 31 0.76 -6.41 19.57
N ARG A 32 0.75 -7.67 20.03
CA ARG A 32 1.66 -8.70 19.54
C ARG A 32 1.54 -8.94 18.04
N GLU A 33 0.31 -9.06 17.53
CA GLU A 33 0.05 -9.24 16.09
C GLU A 33 0.52 -8.02 15.25
N ALA A 34 0.39 -6.81 15.79
CA ALA A 34 0.88 -5.59 15.15
C ALA A 34 2.42 -5.55 15.12
N GLU A 35 3.07 -5.90 16.23
CA GLU A 35 4.54 -5.97 16.34
C GLU A 35 5.14 -7.02 15.39
N GLU A 36 4.56 -8.23 15.34
CA GLU A 36 4.99 -9.29 14.41
C GLU A 36 4.83 -8.87 12.96
N ARG A 37 3.69 -8.25 12.61
CA ARG A 37 3.46 -7.70 11.27
C ARG A 37 4.48 -6.62 10.93
N GLY A 38 4.75 -5.72 11.87
CA GLY A 38 5.77 -4.68 11.72
C GLY A 38 7.16 -5.27 11.51
N LYS A 39 7.52 -6.32 12.25
CA LYS A 39 8.79 -7.05 12.09
C LYS A 39 8.90 -7.67 10.69
N ARG A 40 7.86 -8.38 10.23
CA ARG A 40 7.83 -8.95 8.87
C ARG A 40 8.00 -7.89 7.79
N ILE A 41 7.38 -6.72 7.93
CA ILE A 41 7.56 -5.60 6.98
C ILE A 41 8.99 -5.05 7.04
N ARG A 42 9.55 -4.89 8.25
CA ARG A 42 10.93 -4.42 8.46
C ARG A 42 11.99 -5.42 8.02
N GLU A 43 11.69 -6.71 7.98
CA GLU A 43 12.63 -7.76 7.56
C GLU A 43 12.41 -8.18 6.10
N SER A 44 11.32 -7.74 5.47
CA SER A 44 11.03 -8.05 4.08
C SER A 44 12.17 -7.59 3.18
N LYS A 45 12.69 -8.52 2.39
CA LYS A 45 13.62 -8.27 1.28
C LYS A 45 12.91 -7.60 0.10
N TYR A 46 11.61 -7.85 -0.03
CA TYR A 46 10.77 -7.40 -1.13
C TYR A 46 10.04 -6.10 -0.73
N ASN A 47 9.94 -5.15 -1.66
CA ASN A 47 9.38 -3.81 -1.45
C ASN A 47 10.00 -3.04 -0.26
N ILE A 48 11.26 -2.63 -0.44
CA ILE A 48 12.02 -1.81 0.53
C ILE A 48 11.31 -0.49 0.89
N HIS A 49 10.53 0.07 -0.03
CA HIS A 49 9.85 1.34 0.16
C HIS A 49 8.63 1.20 1.07
N TYR A 50 7.95 0.05 1.06
CA TYR A 50 6.81 -0.20 1.93
C TYR A 50 7.18 -0.11 3.41
N ARG A 51 8.41 -0.46 3.79
CA ARG A 51 8.93 -0.28 5.15
C ARG A 51 8.80 1.16 5.65
N ASN A 52 9.07 2.14 4.78
CA ASN A 52 9.04 3.57 5.12
C ASN A 52 7.64 4.18 4.96
N ILE A 53 6.79 3.53 4.16
CA ILE A 53 5.43 3.99 3.82
C ILE A 53 4.37 3.43 4.80
N ALA A 54 4.55 2.19 5.25
CA ALA A 54 3.65 1.50 6.15
C ALA A 54 3.72 2.12 7.55
N LYS A 55 2.56 2.42 8.11
CA LYS A 55 2.38 2.87 9.49
C LYS A 55 1.42 1.91 10.17
N GLU A 56 1.44 1.87 11.50
CA GLU A 56 0.59 0.97 12.29
C GLU A 56 -0.90 1.21 12.07
N LYS A 57 -1.29 2.44 11.74
CA LYS A 57 -2.68 2.82 11.46
C LYS A 57 -3.03 2.68 9.98
N LEU A 58 -4.29 2.34 9.73
CA LEU A 58 -4.87 2.33 8.39
C LEU A 58 -4.65 3.70 7.72
N PRO A 59 -4.14 3.74 6.47
CA PRO A 59 -3.99 4.99 5.75
C PRO A 59 -5.32 5.72 5.56
N LYS A 60 -5.34 7.04 5.77
CA LYS A 60 -6.54 7.89 5.63
C LYS A 60 -7.20 7.80 4.26
N TYR A 61 -6.42 7.61 3.19
CA TYR A 61 -6.98 7.44 1.84
C TYR A 61 -7.87 6.18 1.70
N LEU A 62 -7.68 5.18 2.58
CA LEU A 62 -8.53 3.99 2.63
C LEU A 62 -9.81 4.19 3.44
N GLU A 63 -9.76 5.03 4.49
CA GLU A 63 -10.91 5.35 5.35
C GLU A 63 -11.86 6.38 4.72
N GLY A 64 -11.32 7.32 3.93
CA GLY A 64 -12.07 8.47 3.41
C GLY A 64 -13.10 8.13 2.33
N ARG A 65 -13.76 9.17 1.80
CA ARG A 65 -14.76 9.06 0.71
C ARG A 65 -14.15 8.93 -0.70
N MET A 66 -12.86 8.63 -0.82
CA MET A 66 -12.17 8.50 -2.10
C MET A 66 -12.81 7.38 -2.95
N LYS A 67 -12.89 7.54 -4.28
CA LYS A 67 -13.44 6.51 -5.16
C LYS A 67 -12.63 5.21 -5.06
N TRP A 68 -13.31 4.06 -5.13
CA TRP A 68 -12.66 2.74 -5.06
C TRP A 68 -11.51 2.57 -6.05
N ARG A 69 -11.70 3.01 -7.30
CA ARG A 69 -10.66 2.95 -8.35
C ARG A 69 -9.39 3.73 -7.96
N ASP A 70 -9.56 4.87 -7.29
CA ASP A 70 -8.46 5.74 -6.91
C ASP A 70 -7.69 5.18 -5.71
N ARG A 71 -8.40 4.63 -4.72
CA ARG A 71 -7.79 3.88 -3.61
C ARG A 71 -6.95 2.72 -4.12
N ARG A 72 -7.47 1.99 -5.12
CA ARG A 72 -6.77 0.85 -5.74
C ARG A 72 -5.47 1.28 -6.40
N ILE A 73 -5.42 2.44 -7.07
CA ILE A 73 -4.19 2.96 -7.69
C ILE A 73 -3.13 3.21 -6.61
N LEU A 74 -3.47 3.97 -5.56
CA LEU A 74 -2.55 4.27 -4.46
C LEU A 74 -2.05 2.98 -3.78
N ALA A 75 -2.95 2.05 -3.48
CA ALA A 75 -2.60 0.79 -2.84
C ALA A 75 -1.62 -0.04 -3.69
N LYS A 76 -1.85 -0.13 -5.01
CA LYS A 76 -0.96 -0.85 -5.91
C LYS A 76 0.45 -0.27 -5.96
N PHE A 77 0.59 1.06 -6.02
CA PHE A 77 1.91 1.69 -6.00
C PHE A 77 2.60 1.52 -4.65
N ARG A 78 1.89 1.72 -3.54
CA ARG A 78 2.44 1.51 -2.18
C ARG A 78 2.94 0.09 -1.99
N CYS A 79 2.18 -0.90 -2.48
CA CYS A 79 2.52 -2.31 -2.34
C CYS A 79 3.47 -2.83 -3.43
N GLY A 80 3.93 -1.99 -4.38
CA GLY A 80 4.90 -2.39 -5.41
C GLY A 80 4.29 -3.22 -6.56
N ASN A 81 2.96 -3.38 -6.59
CA ASN A 81 2.26 -4.12 -7.64
C ASN A 81 2.20 -3.37 -8.99
N GLU A 82 2.55 -2.10 -9.00
CA GLU A 82 2.47 -1.23 -10.19
C GLU A 82 3.83 -1.03 -10.88
N THR A 83 4.82 -1.84 -10.50
CA THR A 83 6.21 -1.84 -10.95
C THR A 83 6.64 -3.26 -11.34
N LYS A 84 7.51 -3.39 -12.33
CA LYS A 84 7.95 -4.71 -12.83
C LYS A 84 9.14 -5.31 -12.10
N ALA A 85 9.94 -4.50 -11.40
CA ALA A 85 11.14 -4.99 -10.72
C ALA A 85 10.84 -6.11 -9.71
N GLU A 86 9.65 -6.08 -9.10
CA GLU A 86 9.19 -7.08 -8.13
C GLU A 86 8.67 -8.38 -8.79
N GLU A 87 8.53 -8.43 -10.13
CA GLU A 87 8.11 -9.62 -10.87
C GLU A 87 9.29 -10.58 -11.05
N TYR A 88 9.68 -11.27 -9.98
CA TYR A 88 10.89 -12.10 -9.93
C TYR A 88 10.95 -13.21 -11.00
N TRP A 89 9.81 -13.66 -11.51
CA TRP A 89 9.70 -14.68 -12.56
C TRP A 89 9.97 -14.15 -13.98
N LYS A 90 10.14 -12.83 -14.16
CA LYS A 90 10.47 -12.23 -15.46
C LYS A 90 11.97 -12.06 -15.64
N GLU A 91 12.39 -12.08 -16.90
CA GLU A 91 13.78 -11.79 -17.27
C GLU A 91 14.11 -10.29 -17.11
N GLU A 92 15.39 -9.96 -16.95
CA GLU A 92 15.86 -8.58 -16.72
C GLU A 92 15.41 -7.60 -17.83
N GLY A 93 15.42 -8.07 -19.10
CA GLY A 93 14.93 -7.27 -20.23
C GLY A 93 13.44 -6.93 -20.14
N GLU A 94 12.63 -7.84 -19.62
CA GLU A 94 11.19 -7.66 -19.48
C GLU A 94 10.82 -6.72 -18.33
N LYS A 95 11.69 -6.62 -17.32
CA LYS A 95 11.55 -5.74 -16.16
C LYS A 95 11.84 -4.28 -16.46
N ARG A 96 12.40 -3.96 -17.63
CA ARG A 96 12.69 -2.58 -18.03
C ARG A 96 11.46 -1.68 -18.00
N CYS A 97 11.68 -0.42 -17.58
CA CYS A 97 10.70 0.65 -17.53
C CYS A 97 9.84 0.72 -18.80
N ARG A 98 8.52 0.62 -18.66
CA ARG A 98 7.56 0.65 -19.77
C ARG A 98 7.65 1.95 -20.58
N LEU A 99 8.09 3.03 -19.93
CA LEU A 99 8.22 4.36 -20.53
C LEU A 99 9.58 4.54 -21.21
N CYS A 100 10.68 4.56 -20.44
CA CYS A 100 12.00 4.95 -20.96
C CYS A 100 12.89 3.77 -21.38
N ARG A 101 12.58 2.54 -20.95
CA ARG A 101 13.34 1.30 -21.26
C ARG A 101 14.82 1.28 -20.81
N ARG A 102 15.28 2.28 -20.04
CA ARG A 102 16.70 2.42 -19.64
C ARG A 102 17.10 1.63 -18.40
N LYS A 103 16.25 1.58 -17.39
CA LYS A 103 16.48 0.86 -16.11
C LYS A 103 15.33 -0.10 -15.84
N GLU A 104 15.52 -0.99 -14.86
CA GLU A 104 14.42 -1.77 -14.29
C GLU A 104 13.30 -0.84 -13.78
N GLU A 105 12.06 -1.28 -13.95
CA GLU A 105 10.89 -0.52 -13.52
C GLU A 105 10.63 -0.74 -12.04
N ASP A 106 11.51 -0.22 -11.18
CA ASP A 106 11.26 -0.12 -9.75
C ASP A 106 10.56 1.21 -9.40
N LEU A 107 10.11 1.32 -8.14
CA LEU A 107 9.33 2.47 -7.69
C LEU A 107 10.13 3.78 -7.70
N ARG A 108 11.42 3.70 -7.34
CA ARG A 108 12.34 4.84 -7.34
C ARG A 108 12.55 5.34 -8.75
N HIS A 109 12.81 4.44 -9.69
CA HIS A 109 12.93 4.80 -11.08
C HIS A 109 11.65 5.47 -11.58
N VAL A 110 10.48 4.88 -11.34
CA VAL A 110 9.21 5.40 -11.86
C VAL A 110 8.83 6.77 -11.28
N ILE A 111 9.13 7.04 -10.01
CA ILE A 111 8.71 8.29 -9.34
C ILE A 111 9.81 9.36 -9.36
N GLU A 112 11.07 8.99 -9.12
CA GLU A 112 12.18 9.92 -8.91
C GLU A 112 13.07 10.08 -10.16
N GLU A 113 13.33 9.01 -10.91
CA GLU A 113 14.41 9.04 -11.91
C GLU A 113 13.93 9.03 -13.37
N CYS A 114 12.69 8.62 -13.63
CA CYS A 114 12.21 8.43 -14.98
C CYS A 114 11.96 9.78 -15.65
N GLU A 115 12.83 10.14 -16.59
CA GLU A 115 12.77 11.39 -17.36
C GLU A 115 11.40 11.66 -17.99
N ILE A 116 10.69 10.60 -18.44
CA ILE A 116 9.37 10.72 -19.08
C ILE A 116 8.28 11.05 -18.05
N THR A 117 8.43 10.62 -16.81
CA THR A 117 7.45 10.90 -15.76
C THR A 117 7.53 12.33 -15.24
N GLY A 118 8.68 13.00 -15.40
CA GLY A 118 8.85 14.43 -15.13
C GLY A 118 9.74 14.79 -13.92
N GLY A 119 10.69 13.92 -13.52
CA GLY A 119 11.76 14.29 -12.58
C GLY A 119 11.50 13.98 -11.09
N PRO A 120 12.43 14.36 -10.19
CA PRO A 120 12.63 13.78 -8.85
C PRO A 120 11.54 14.18 -7.87
N LYS A 121 10.44 13.45 -7.90
CA LYS A 121 9.36 13.57 -6.92
C LYS A 121 9.67 12.72 -5.71
N ASP A 122 9.46 13.26 -4.52
CA ASP A 122 9.63 12.47 -3.30
C ASP A 122 8.58 11.34 -3.22
N ILE A 123 9.06 10.09 -3.09
CA ILE A 123 8.20 8.90 -2.95
C ILE A 123 7.30 9.01 -1.72
N GLY A 124 7.81 9.55 -0.61
CA GLY A 124 7.07 9.68 0.65
C GLY A 124 5.87 10.62 0.53
N LYS A 125 6.04 11.75 -0.16
CA LYS A 125 4.99 12.72 -0.47
C LYS A 125 4.00 12.14 -1.47
N THR A 126 4.48 11.49 -2.53
CA THR A 126 3.63 10.92 -3.58
C THR A 126 2.75 9.78 -3.04
N LEU A 127 3.30 8.93 -2.17
CA LEU A 127 2.62 7.76 -1.59
C LEU A 127 2.17 7.96 -0.15
N ASN A 128 1.87 9.22 0.22
CA ASN A 128 1.51 9.57 1.58
C ASN A 128 0.19 8.92 2.04
N LYS A 129 -0.09 8.99 3.34
CA LYS A 129 -1.28 8.35 3.95
C LYS A 129 -2.61 9.02 3.57
N ILE A 130 -2.58 10.23 3.01
CA ILE A 130 -3.76 11.03 2.64
C ILE A 130 -4.14 10.78 1.16
N GLY A 131 -3.15 10.46 0.32
CA GLY A 131 -3.35 10.15 -1.10
C GLY A 131 -3.25 11.35 -2.03
N GLU A 132 -2.53 12.42 -1.63
CA GLU A 132 -2.41 13.65 -2.43
C GLU A 132 -1.69 13.43 -3.77
N GLY A 133 -0.74 12.48 -3.83
CA GLY A 133 -0.01 12.15 -5.05
C GLY A 133 -0.81 11.37 -6.12
N LEU A 134 -2.13 11.20 -5.94
CA LEU A 134 -2.97 10.42 -6.84
C LEU A 134 -2.93 10.92 -8.28
N THR A 135 -2.88 12.24 -8.48
CA THR A 135 -2.87 12.85 -9.82
C THR A 135 -1.62 12.46 -10.59
N GLU A 136 -0.46 12.48 -9.93
CA GLU A 136 0.83 12.07 -10.48
C GLU A 136 0.82 10.59 -10.85
N LEU A 137 0.29 9.73 -9.97
CA LEU A 137 0.18 8.30 -10.22
C LEU A 137 -0.73 7.98 -11.41
N LYS A 138 -1.85 8.71 -11.54
CA LYS A 138 -2.72 8.62 -12.72
C LYS A 138 -1.99 9.04 -13.98
N ALA A 139 -1.25 10.14 -13.95
CA ALA A 139 -0.47 10.60 -15.10
C ALA A 139 0.58 9.56 -15.55
N ILE A 140 1.22 8.85 -14.62
CA ILE A 140 2.14 7.75 -14.94
C ILE A 140 1.39 6.62 -15.67
N ILE A 141 0.22 6.20 -15.17
CA ILE A 141 -0.60 5.15 -15.79
C ILE A 141 -1.03 5.56 -17.20
N GLU A 142 -1.49 6.80 -17.39
CA GLU A 142 -1.91 7.28 -18.71
C GLU A 142 -0.74 7.36 -19.69
N LYS A 143 0.44 7.84 -19.26
CA LYS A 143 1.66 7.81 -20.08
C LYS A 143 2.02 6.38 -20.52
N ARG A 144 1.87 5.38 -19.63
CA ARG A 144 2.11 3.96 -19.96
C ARG A 144 1.13 3.47 -21.02
N ARG A 145 -0.16 3.75 -20.84
CA ARG A 145 -1.20 3.37 -21.82
C ARG A 145 -0.97 4.00 -23.19
N ALA A 146 -0.64 5.29 -23.23
CA ALA A 146 -0.34 5.99 -24.48
C ALA A 146 0.87 5.38 -25.20
N LYS A 147 1.92 5.01 -24.45
CA LYS A 147 3.10 4.33 -25.03
C LYS A 147 2.74 2.96 -25.61
N ASP A 148 1.95 2.17 -24.89
CA ASP A 148 1.51 0.84 -25.33
C ASP A 148 0.64 0.92 -26.60
N GLN A 149 -0.27 1.90 -26.68
CA GLN A 149 -1.09 2.15 -27.88
C GLN A 149 -0.25 2.54 -29.09
N SER A 150 0.71 3.46 -28.91
CA SER A 150 1.68 3.85 -29.95
C SER A 150 2.45 2.64 -30.48
N CYS A 151 2.96 1.79 -29.59
CA CYS A 151 3.71 0.60 -29.99
C CYS A 151 2.84 -0.43 -30.71
N ASN A 152 1.59 -0.63 -30.28
CA ASN A 152 0.67 -1.56 -30.92
C ASN A 152 0.22 -1.07 -32.31
N GLY A 153 -0.04 0.23 -32.46
CA GLY A 153 -0.36 0.83 -33.76
C GLY A 153 0.78 0.69 -34.77
N PHE A 154 2.03 0.86 -34.33
CA PHE A 154 3.21 0.64 -35.16
C PHE A 154 3.36 -0.83 -35.58
N LYS A 155 3.18 -1.77 -34.63
CA LYS A 155 3.22 -3.22 -34.93
C LYS A 155 2.14 -3.64 -35.93
N SER A 156 0.92 -3.10 -35.83
CA SER A 156 -0.13 -3.37 -36.81
C SER A 156 0.18 -2.78 -38.19
N LEU A 157 0.89 -1.65 -38.27
CA LEU A 157 1.29 -1.08 -39.56
C LEU A 157 2.35 -1.93 -40.25
N VAL A 158 3.36 -2.36 -39.49
CA VAL A 158 4.47 -3.20 -40.02
C VAL A 158 3.99 -4.61 -40.36
N ALA A 159 3.00 -5.16 -39.66
CA ALA A 159 2.44 -6.47 -39.98
C ALA A 159 1.54 -6.49 -41.24
N ASN A 160 1.15 -5.32 -41.76
CA ASN A 160 0.33 -5.16 -42.96
C ASN A 160 1.15 -4.65 -44.18
N LEU A 161 2.47 -4.55 -44.05
CA LEU A 161 3.44 -4.30 -45.13
C LEU A 161 4.14 -5.62 -45.48
#